data_AF-A0A210PUA8-F1
#
_entry.id   AF-A0A210PUA8-F1
#
_cell.length_a   1.000
_cell.length_b   1.000
_cell.length_c   1.000
_cell.angle_alpha   90.00
_cell.angle_beta   90.00
_cell.angle_gamma   90.00
#
_symmetry.space_group_name_H-M   'P 1'
#
loop_
_entity.id
_entity.type
_entity.pdbx_description
1 polymer ?
#
loop_
_entity_poly.entity_id
_entity_poly.type
_entity_poly.pdbx_seq_one_letter_code
_entity_poly.pdbx_strand_id
1 'polypeptide(L)'
;METEQLLYHLAEIEELAEDIISDKHQMVELDKKRQKTREAIRLLSKDKKSQKTWVCFGNMFIKLPKEDTKKLLEKDFNGLDTEIADVSKGLKPKVNKLRDLEHKEDVKGFGLNAMSRDEIQAVEALL
;
A
#
# COMPACT_ATOMS: atom_id res chain seq x y z
N MET A 1 -26.44 28.69 -16.80
CA MET A 1 -25.50 27.90 -17.63
C MET A 1 -24.09 27.96 -17.05
N GLU A 2 -23.45 29.12 -16.93
CA GLU A 2 -22.06 29.20 -16.39
C GLU A 2 -21.93 28.71 -14.94
N THR A 3 -22.92 28.99 -14.08
CA THR A 3 -22.92 28.56 -12.67
C THR A 3 -23.12 27.05 -12.49
N GLU A 4 -23.89 26.40 -13.36
CA GLU A 4 -24.07 24.94 -13.34
C GLU A 4 -22.83 24.21 -13.81
N GLN A 5 -22.13 24.74 -14.82
CA GLN A 5 -20.86 24.21 -15.29
C GLN A 5 -19.77 24.32 -14.22
N LEU A 6 -19.72 25.46 -13.52
CA LEU A 6 -18.80 25.65 -12.39
C LEU A 6 -19.10 24.67 -11.25
N LEU A 7 -20.37 24.48 -10.89
CA LEU A 7 -20.79 23.53 -9.87
C LEU A 7 -20.40 22.08 -10.23
N TYR A 8 -20.60 21.68 -11.48
CA TYR A 8 -20.22 20.36 -11.96
C TYR A 8 -18.70 20.14 -11.88
N HIS A 9 -17.91 21.13 -12.29
CA HIS A 9 -16.45 21.07 -12.21
C HIS A 9 -15.94 20.98 -10.77
N LEU A 10 -16.53 21.76 -9.85
CA LEU A 10 -16.18 21.69 -8.42
C LEU A 10 -16.58 20.33 -7.82
N ALA A 11 -17.71 19.77 -8.22
CA ALA A 11 -18.13 18.45 -7.78
C ALA A 11 -17.16 17.34 -8.24
N GLU A 12 -16.66 17.40 -9.48
CA GLU A 12 -15.68 16.44 -10.00
C GLU A 12 -14.34 16.52 -9.24
N ILE A 13 -13.90 17.74 -8.90
CA ILE A 13 -12.69 17.94 -8.07
C ILE A 13 -12.89 17.33 -6.68
N GLU A 14 -14.02 17.60 -6.04
CA GLU A 14 -14.31 17.13 -4.68
C GLU A 14 -14.40 15.60 -4.62
N GLU A 15 -15.09 14.97 -5.58
CA GLU A 15 -15.18 13.52 -5.69
C GLU A 15 -13.79 12.87 -5.80
N LEU A 16 -12.93 13.41 -6.67
CA LEU A 16 -11.57 12.91 -6.84
C LEU A 16 -10.69 13.16 -5.60
N ALA A 17 -10.90 14.28 -4.92
CA ALA A 17 -10.19 14.60 -3.69
C ALA A 17 -10.55 13.62 -2.57
N GLU A 18 -11.84 13.31 -2.40
CA GLU A 18 -12.34 12.37 -1.40
C GLU A 18 -11.79 10.95 -1.66
N ASP A 19 -11.78 10.50 -2.91
CA ASP A 19 -11.18 9.22 -3.29
C ASP A 19 -9.70 9.13 -2.90
N ILE A 20 -8.93 10.20 -3.15
CA ILE A 20 -7.49 10.26 -2.80
C ILE A 20 -7.30 10.22 -1.28
N ILE A 21 -8.16 10.92 -0.53
CA ILE A 21 -8.11 10.94 0.93
C ILE A 21 -8.44 9.55 1.49
N SER A 22 -9.48 8.91 0.97
CA SER A 22 -9.88 7.55 1.32
C SER A 22 -8.75 6.53 1.07
N ASP A 23 -8.14 6.55 -0.12
CA ASP A 23 -7.01 5.68 -0.47
C ASP A 23 -5.81 5.88 0.48
N LYS A 24 -5.50 7.14 0.83
CA LYS A 24 -4.43 7.45 1.81
C LYS A 24 -4.75 6.91 3.20
N HIS A 25 -6.01 7.02 3.64
CA HIS A 25 -6.45 6.45 4.91
C HIS A 25 -6.32 4.92 4.89
N GLN A 26 -6.79 4.27 3.84
CA GLN A 26 -6.65 2.82 3.66
C GLN A 26 -5.19 2.39 3.71
N MET A 27 -4.29 3.11 3.04
CA MET A 27 -2.86 2.82 3.06
C MET A 27 -2.27 2.87 4.48
N VAL A 28 -2.66 3.86 5.29
CA VAL A 28 -2.22 3.97 6.69
C VAL A 28 -2.77 2.80 7.54
N GLU A 29 -4.01 2.38 7.31
CA GLU A 29 -4.59 1.24 8.02
C GLU A 29 -3.91 -0.09 7.65
N LEU A 30 -3.63 -0.29 6.37
CA LEU A 30 -2.89 -1.46 5.88
C LEU A 30 -1.48 -1.48 6.45
N ASP A 31 -0.78 -0.35 6.51
CA ASP A 31 0.54 -0.29 7.14
C ASP A 31 0.47 -0.61 8.64
N LYS A 32 -0.51 -0.08 9.37
CA LYS A 32 -0.71 -0.45 10.79
C LYS A 32 -0.90 -1.95 10.97
N LYS A 33 -1.66 -2.61 10.10
CA LYS A 33 -1.83 -4.08 10.10
C LYS A 33 -0.49 -4.78 9.80
N ARG A 34 0.23 -4.34 8.77
CA ARG A 34 1.54 -4.88 8.38
C ARG A 34 2.55 -4.82 9.51
N GLN A 35 2.64 -3.68 10.22
CA GLN A 35 3.55 -3.52 11.35
C GLN A 35 3.20 -4.47 12.50
N LYS A 36 1.91 -4.62 12.83
CA LYS A 36 1.45 -5.58 13.85
C LYS A 36 1.79 -7.02 13.47
N THR A 37 1.60 -7.41 12.20
CA THR A 37 2.00 -8.74 11.71
C THR A 37 3.51 -8.96 11.84
N ARG A 38 4.32 -7.94 11.51
CA ARG A 38 5.78 -7.99 11.69
C ARG A 38 6.18 -8.17 13.16
N GLU A 39 5.53 -7.45 14.07
CA GLU A 39 5.74 -7.61 15.50
C GLU A 39 5.36 -9.00 15.99
N ALA A 40 4.24 -9.55 15.53
CA ALA A 40 3.82 -10.92 15.85
C ALA A 40 4.83 -11.97 15.38
N ILE A 41 5.35 -11.87 14.14
CA ILE A 41 6.38 -12.76 13.61
C ILE A 41 7.67 -12.67 14.45
N ARG A 42 8.07 -11.46 14.88
CA ARG A 42 9.24 -11.26 15.74
C ARG A 42 9.06 -11.88 17.12
N LEU A 43 7.89 -11.70 17.73
CA LEU A 43 7.55 -12.30 19.03
C LEU A 43 7.59 -13.82 18.96
N LEU A 44 6.95 -14.41 17.94
CA LEU A 44 7.02 -15.85 17.70
C LEU A 44 8.47 -16.30 17.53
N SER A 45 9.26 -15.62 16.72
CA SER A 45 10.65 -16.01 16.46
C SER A 45 11.54 -15.95 17.71
N LYS A 46 11.29 -15.00 18.62
CA LYS A 46 12.02 -14.84 19.88
C LYS A 46 11.70 -15.93 20.90
N ASP A 47 10.45 -16.42 20.93
CA ASP A 47 10.05 -17.46 21.88
C ASP A 47 10.59 -18.84 21.46
N LYS A 48 11.65 -19.32 22.13
CA LYS A 48 12.25 -20.63 21.85
C LYS A 48 11.63 -21.78 22.67
N LYS A 49 10.76 -21.47 23.64
CA LYS A 49 10.27 -22.46 24.62
C LYS A 49 8.92 -23.05 24.23
N SER A 50 8.04 -22.27 23.59
CA SER A 50 6.71 -22.74 23.20
C SER A 50 6.70 -23.36 21.79
N GLN A 51 6.15 -24.57 21.66
CA GLN A 51 5.95 -25.22 20.35
C GLN A 51 4.58 -24.93 19.72
N LYS A 52 3.61 -24.48 20.52
CA LYS A 52 2.23 -24.20 20.08
C LYS A 52 1.81 -22.81 20.54
N THR A 53 1.11 -22.09 19.68
CA THR A 53 0.62 -20.73 19.95
C THR A 53 -0.89 -20.65 19.74
N TRP A 54 -1.55 -19.78 20.51
CA TRP A 54 -2.95 -19.44 20.30
C TRP A 54 -3.07 -18.32 19.27
N VAL A 55 -3.87 -18.54 18.24
CA VAL A 55 -4.16 -17.58 17.18
C VAL A 55 -5.64 -17.23 17.26
N CYS A 56 -5.96 -15.94 17.22
CA CYS A 56 -7.34 -15.47 17.13
C CYS A 56 -7.78 -15.51 15.66
N PHE A 57 -8.85 -16.24 15.37
CA PHE A 57 -9.49 -16.28 14.05
C PHE A 57 -10.95 -15.88 14.20
N GLY A 58 -11.26 -14.65 13.81
CA GLY A 58 -12.59 -14.07 14.03
C GLY A 58 -12.95 -14.01 15.51
N ASN A 59 -13.92 -14.81 15.93
CA ASN A 59 -14.40 -14.93 17.30
C ASN A 59 -13.85 -16.16 18.06
N MET A 60 -12.94 -16.94 17.45
CA MET A 60 -12.41 -18.16 18.05
C MET A 60 -10.89 -18.08 18.27
N PHE A 61 -10.40 -18.86 19.24
CA PHE A 61 -8.97 -19.07 19.44
C PHE A 61 -8.59 -20.49 19.04
N ILE A 62 -7.66 -20.62 18.09
CA ILE A 62 -7.18 -21.90 17.58
C ILE A 62 -5.73 -22.08 18.02
N LYS A 63 -5.41 -23.26 18.56
CA LYS A 63 -4.05 -23.61 18.95
C LYS A 63 -3.33 -24.27 17.78
N LEU A 64 -2.36 -23.57 17.20
CA LEU A 64 -1.60 -24.05 16.05
C LEU A 64 -0.12 -24.27 16.40
N PRO A 65 0.57 -25.16 15.69
CA PRO A 65 2.02 -25.24 15.74
C PRO A 65 2.65 -23.89 15.36
N LYS A 66 3.78 -23.59 15.98
CA LYS A 66 4.48 -22.33 15.74
C LYS A 66 4.92 -22.15 14.29
N GLU A 67 5.45 -23.21 13.67
CA GLU A 67 5.93 -23.17 12.28
C GLU A 67 4.80 -22.83 11.30
N ASP A 68 3.63 -23.45 11.47
CA ASP A 68 2.46 -23.20 10.62
C ASP A 68 1.91 -21.79 10.84
N THR A 69 1.87 -21.33 12.10
CA THR A 69 1.47 -19.96 12.44
C THR A 69 2.40 -18.93 11.82
N LYS A 70 3.71 -19.20 11.82
CA LYS A 70 4.71 -18.31 11.22
C LYS A 70 4.53 -18.22 9.71
N LYS A 71 4.36 -19.35 9.02
CA LYS A 71 4.10 -19.39 7.57
C LYS A 71 2.81 -18.66 7.21
N LEU A 72 1.76 -18.79 8.03
CA LEU A 72 0.50 -18.07 7.84
C LEU A 72 0.72 -16.56 7.92
N LEU A 73 1.37 -16.08 8.99
CA LEU A 73 1.65 -14.66 9.17
C LEU A 73 2.60 -14.09 8.11
N GLU A 74 3.56 -14.88 7.62
CA GLU A 74 4.44 -14.47 6.52
C GLU A 74 3.67 -14.29 5.21
N LYS A 75 2.71 -15.17 4.91
CA LYS A 75 1.81 -15.01 3.76
C LYS A 75 0.95 -13.75 3.91
N ASP A 76 0.38 -13.53 5.09
CA ASP A 76 -0.43 -12.34 5.36
C ASP A 76 0.40 -11.06 5.23
N PHE A 77 1.65 -11.07 5.72
CA PHE A 77 2.57 -9.95 5.58
C PHE A 77 2.86 -9.62 4.11
N ASN A 78 3.17 -10.64 3.30
CA ASN A 78 3.43 -10.45 1.87
C ASN A 78 2.20 -9.96 1.13
N GLY A 79 1.00 -10.47 1.46
CA GLY A 79 -0.26 -10.02 0.88
C GLY A 79 -0.56 -8.54 1.19
N LEU A 80 -0.35 -8.12 2.44
CA LEU A 80 -0.47 -6.72 2.84
C LEU A 80 0.53 -5.82 2.12
N ASP A 81 1.76 -6.30 1.89
CA ASP A 81 2.79 -5.52 1.20
C ASP A 81 2.44 -5.32 -0.28
N THR A 82 1.92 -6.35 -0.94
CA THR A 82 1.41 -6.23 -2.32
C THR A 82 0.22 -5.27 -2.40
N GLU A 83 -0.72 -5.36 -1.45
CA GLU A 83 -1.90 -4.49 -1.44
C GLU A 83 -1.50 -3.01 -1.23
N ILE A 84 -0.57 -2.73 -0.32
CA ILE A 84 -0.02 -1.37 -0.12
C ILE A 84 0.65 -0.87 -1.40
N ALA A 85 1.43 -1.71 -2.07
CA ALA A 85 2.10 -1.34 -3.31
C ALA A 85 1.08 -1.02 -4.42
N ASP A 86 -0.01 -1.77 -4.52
CA ASP A 86 -1.05 -1.56 -5.51
C ASP A 86 -1.86 -0.29 -5.24
N VAL A 87 -2.28 -0.05 -4.00
CA VAL A 87 -2.93 1.21 -3.58
C VAL A 87 -2.02 2.41 -3.86
N SER A 88 -0.73 2.30 -3.53
CA SER A 88 0.24 3.39 -3.77
C SER A 88 0.45 3.66 -5.26
N LYS A 89 0.48 2.63 -6.11
CA LYS A 89 0.56 2.79 -7.57
C LYS A 89 -0.69 3.47 -8.14
N GLY A 90 -1.87 3.11 -7.64
CA GLY A 90 -3.15 3.72 -8.04
C GLY A 90 -3.31 5.17 -7.59
N LEU A 91 -2.66 5.58 -6.49
CA LEU A 91 -2.75 6.94 -5.97
C LEU A 91 -2.04 7.97 -6.87
N LYS A 92 -0.91 7.61 -7.48
CA LYS A 92 -0.13 8.50 -8.36
C LYS A 92 -0.94 9.08 -9.53
N PRO A 93 -1.63 8.28 -10.37
CA PRO A 93 -2.43 8.81 -11.47
C PRO A 93 -3.63 9.63 -10.98
N LYS A 94 -4.27 9.24 -9.86
CA LYS A 94 -5.38 10.02 -9.28
C LYS A 94 -4.93 11.42 -8.86
N VAL A 95 -3.77 11.53 -8.22
CA VAL A 95 -3.18 12.82 -7.80
C VAL A 95 -2.79 13.68 -9.00
N ASN A 96 -2.27 13.09 -10.08
CA ASN A 96 -1.98 13.83 -11.31
C ASN A 96 -3.28 14.35 -11.94
N LYS A 97 -4.31 13.51 -12.06
CA LYS A 97 -5.64 13.92 -12.56
C LYS A 97 -6.23 15.09 -11.74
N LEU A 98 -6.07 15.06 -10.42
CA LEU A 98 -6.52 16.17 -9.56
C LEU A 98 -5.77 17.47 -9.89
N ARG A 99 -4.46 17.41 -10.11
CA ARG A 99 -3.65 18.57 -10.48
C ARG A 99 -4.01 19.13 -11.87
N ASP A 100 -4.30 18.25 -12.82
CA ASP A 100 -4.76 18.64 -14.15
C ASP A 100 -6.08 19.43 -14.07
N LEU A 101 -7.04 18.95 -13.27
CA LEU A 101 -8.32 19.62 -13.01
C LEU A 101 -8.16 20.94 -12.25
N GLU A 102 -7.14 21.06 -11.40
CA GLU A 102 -6.81 22.31 -10.70
C GLU A 102 -5.95 23.28 -11.55
N HIS A 103 -5.62 22.92 -12.79
CA HIS A 103 -4.69 23.66 -13.67
C HIS A 103 -3.31 23.94 -13.03
N LYS A 104 -2.84 23.01 -12.19
CA LYS A 104 -1.50 23.05 -11.59
C LYS A 104 -0.53 22.21 -12.41
N GLU A 105 0.76 22.55 -12.36
CA GLU A 105 1.78 21.72 -13.00
C GLU A 105 1.77 20.29 -12.43
N ASP A 106 2.06 19.31 -13.28
CA ASP A 106 2.29 17.93 -12.90
C ASP A 106 3.35 17.77 -11.81
N VAL A 107 3.24 16.70 -11.03
CA VAL A 107 4.25 16.41 -10.00
C VAL A 107 5.54 15.89 -10.65
N LYS A 108 6.49 16.81 -10.90
CA LYS A 108 7.82 16.48 -11.43
C LYS A 108 8.54 15.49 -10.49
N GLY A 109 9.09 14.42 -11.05
CA GLY A 109 9.96 13.46 -10.35
C GLY A 109 9.28 12.25 -9.68
N PHE A 110 7.95 12.15 -9.66
CA PHE A 110 7.24 11.01 -9.02
C PHE A 110 7.11 9.76 -9.91
N GLY A 111 7.48 9.88 -11.19
CA GLY A 111 7.46 8.80 -12.19
C GLY A 111 8.79 8.07 -12.37
N LEU A 112 9.79 8.35 -11.52
CA LEU A 112 11.10 7.69 -11.63
C LEU A 112 11.05 6.31 -10.97
N ASN A 113 11.42 5.29 -11.73
CA ASN A 113 11.69 3.95 -11.23
C ASN A 113 13.22 3.73 -11.20
N ALA A 114 13.70 2.90 -10.28
CA ALA A 114 15.10 2.49 -10.29
C ALA A 114 15.38 1.70 -11.58
N MET A 115 16.51 2.00 -12.24
CA MET A 115 16.94 1.25 -13.42
C MET A 115 17.21 -0.20 -13.05
N SER A 116 16.77 -1.11 -13.91
CA SER A 116 17.09 -2.53 -13.76
C SER A 116 18.56 -2.82 -14.08
N ARG A 117 19.07 -3.96 -13.61
CA ARG A 117 20.47 -4.34 -13.86
C ARG A 117 20.78 -4.45 -15.36
N ASP A 118 19.80 -4.90 -16.14
CA ASP A 118 19.92 -5.03 -17.59
C ASP A 118 19.91 -3.66 -18.27
N GLU A 119 19.10 -2.71 -17.76
CA GLU A 119 19.08 -1.32 -18.24
C GLU A 119 20.40 -0.60 -17.91
N ILE A 120 20.97 -0.83 -16.73
CA ILE A 120 22.28 -0.28 -16.35
C ILE A 120 23.36 -0.83 -17.28
N GLN A 121 23.36 -2.13 -17.54
CA GLN A 121 24.33 -2.77 -18.41
C GLN A 121 24.20 -2.32 -19.88
N ALA A 122 22.98 -2.05 -20.35
CA ALA A 122 22.75 -1.47 -21.68
C ALA A 122 23.25 -0.02 -21.78
N VAL A 123 23.11 0.78 -20.73
CA VAL A 123 23.66 2.14 -20.68
C VAL A 123 25.19 2.12 -20.61
N GLU A 124 25.79 1.21 -19.84
CA GLU A 124 27.25 1.01 -19.82
C GLU A 124 27.82 0.54 -21.17
N ALA A 125 27.04 -0.20 -21.97
CA ALA A 125 27.45 -0.63 -23.31
C ALA A 125 27.33 0.47 -24.39
N LEU A 126 26.59 1.55 -24.10
CA LEU A 126 26.39 2.71 -25.00
C LEU A 126 27.33 3.88 -24.68
N LEU A 127 27.99 3.87 -23.52
CA LEU A 127 29.00 4.83 -23.07
C LEU A 127 30.42 4.41 -23.49
#